data_AF-A0A1V6GV18-F1
#
_entry.id   AF-A0A1V6GV18-F1
#
_cell.length_a   1.000
_cell.length_b   1.000
_cell.length_c   1.000
_cell.angle_alpha   90.00
_cell.angle_beta   90.00
_cell.angle_gamma   90.00
#
_symmetry.space_group_name_H-M   'P 1'
#
loop_
_entity.id
_entity.type
_entity.pdbx_description
1 polymer ?
#
loop_
_entity_poly.entity_id
_entity_poly.type
_entity_poly.pdbx_seq_one_letter_code
_entity_poly.pdbx_strand_id
1 'polypeptide(L)'
;MNKPQNRYAALIERIFASHYRPGKNEFPFAREELSATALALGIKLPKNLGDVLYSFRYRVPLPESITRTANPGMVWIIKGAGTGRYLFKQARMSRIEPDETMLAIKVPNATPEILLANALDDEQALLAKVRYNRLIDLFLGITAHSLQNHLRTTVKSIGQIEIDEIYVGLNRRGSQFIVPVQAKVGRDQHGVVQTEQDLSFCLERFPNLICRPVSVHALSDNRIAMFELTLSDDQVRVIDQKHYTLVPACAISDDDLHRYSLGD
;
A
#
# COMPACT_ATOMS: atom_id res chain seq x y z
N MET A 1 -25.85 -26.40 3.59
CA MET A 1 -25.26 -26.17 4.92
C MET A 1 -24.46 -24.87 4.83
N ASN A 2 -24.92 -23.79 5.45
CA ASN A 2 -24.27 -22.48 5.37
C ASN A 2 -22.89 -22.55 6.02
N LYS A 3 -21.84 -22.18 5.29
CA LYS A 3 -20.52 -21.93 5.87
C LYS A 3 -20.71 -20.94 7.03
N PRO A 4 -20.07 -21.15 8.21
CA PRO A 4 -20.15 -20.17 9.28
C PRO A 4 -19.67 -18.83 8.73
N GLN A 5 -20.59 -17.87 8.64
CA GLN A 5 -20.33 -16.52 8.18
C GLN A 5 -19.19 -15.97 9.04
N ASN A 6 -18.08 -15.60 8.39
CA ASN A 6 -16.91 -15.07 9.09
C ASN A 6 -17.39 -13.98 10.05
N ARG A 7 -17.07 -14.08 11.35
CA ARG A 7 -17.57 -13.16 12.38
C ARG A 7 -17.37 -11.70 11.97
N TYR A 8 -16.28 -11.41 11.26
CA TYR A 8 -15.96 -10.08 10.74
C TYR A 8 -16.97 -9.63 9.67
N ALA A 9 -17.38 -10.54 8.78
CA ALA A 9 -18.39 -10.28 7.75
C ALA A 9 -19.74 -9.93 8.37
N ALA A 10 -20.21 -10.72 9.34
CA ALA A 10 -21.48 -10.47 10.01
C ALA A 10 -21.53 -9.09 10.70
N LEU A 11 -20.43 -8.68 11.34
CA LEU A 11 -20.30 -7.36 11.96
C LEU A 11 -20.40 -6.24 10.92
N ILE A 12 -19.60 -6.32 9.84
CA ILE A 12 -19.53 -5.25 8.86
C ILE A 12 -20.82 -5.14 8.04
N GLU A 13 -21.46 -6.26 7.72
CA GLU A 13 -22.76 -6.30 7.02
C GLU A 13 -23.86 -5.65 7.86
N ARG A 14 -23.88 -5.92 9.17
CA ARG A 14 -24.89 -5.33 10.05
C ARG A 14 -24.71 -3.82 10.23
N ILE A 15 -23.46 -3.35 10.34
CA ILE A 15 -23.16 -1.91 10.34
C ILE A 15 -23.58 -1.29 9.01
N PHE A 16 -23.17 -1.88 7.89
CA PHE A 16 -23.52 -1.38 6.56
C PHE A 16 -25.04 -1.28 6.38
N ALA A 17 -25.79 -2.33 6.71
CA ALA A 17 -27.25 -2.34 6.59
C ALA A 17 -27.95 -1.29 7.49
N SER A 18 -27.35 -0.93 8.62
CA SER A 18 -27.92 0.07 9.53
C SER A 18 -27.86 1.49 8.93
N HIS A 19 -26.76 1.81 8.24
CA HIS A 19 -26.50 3.15 7.69
C HIS A 19 -26.86 3.30 6.22
N TYR A 20 -26.61 2.28 5.39
CA TYR A 20 -26.79 2.38 3.95
C TYR A 20 -28.26 2.60 3.58
N ARG A 21 -28.48 3.50 2.63
CA ARG A 21 -29.77 3.72 1.97
C ARG A 21 -29.53 3.75 0.46
N PRO A 22 -30.44 3.19 -0.37
CA PRO A 22 -30.30 3.22 -1.82
C PRO A 22 -29.97 4.64 -2.33
N GLY A 23 -28.95 4.73 -3.19
CA GLY A 23 -28.48 6.00 -3.76
C GLY A 23 -27.39 6.71 -2.94
N LYS A 24 -27.08 6.28 -1.72
CA LYS A 24 -25.92 6.79 -0.97
C LYS A 24 -24.62 6.19 -1.53
N ASN A 25 -23.65 7.05 -1.79
CA ASN A 25 -22.30 6.66 -2.21
C ASN A 25 -21.29 6.72 -1.07
N GLU A 26 -21.63 7.33 0.07
CA GLU A 26 -20.79 7.33 1.26
C GLU A 26 -21.60 7.54 2.56
N PHE A 27 -21.07 7.05 3.68
CA PHE A 27 -21.59 7.32 5.02
C PHE A 27 -20.55 7.03 6.12
N PRO A 28 -20.51 7.84 7.19
CA PRO A 28 -19.60 7.61 8.31
C PRO A 28 -20.17 6.58 9.29
N PHE A 29 -19.29 5.91 10.03
CA PHE A 29 -19.65 5.10 11.21
C PHE A 29 -18.53 5.18 12.26
N ALA A 30 -18.86 4.91 13.52
CA ALA A 30 -17.93 4.97 14.64
C ALA A 30 -17.37 3.58 15.00
N ARG A 31 -16.16 3.54 15.58
CA ARG A 31 -15.52 2.30 16.03
C ARG A 31 -16.36 1.56 17.07
N GLU A 32 -17.03 2.31 17.94
CA GLU A 32 -17.87 1.81 19.04
C GLU A 32 -19.03 0.96 18.52
N GLU A 33 -19.49 1.23 17.29
CA GLU A 33 -20.56 0.47 16.64
C GLU A 33 -20.18 -0.99 16.37
N LEU A 34 -18.88 -1.30 16.19
CA LEU A 34 -18.42 -2.69 16.09
C LEU A 34 -18.69 -3.45 17.39
N SER A 35 -18.47 -2.81 18.53
CA SER A 35 -18.71 -3.42 19.84
C SER A 35 -20.19 -3.59 20.11
N ALA A 36 -20.99 -2.56 19.83
CA ALA A 36 -22.44 -2.60 20.00
C ALA A 36 -23.08 -3.67 19.09
N THR A 37 -22.60 -3.78 17.85
CA THR A 37 -23.06 -4.79 16.89
C THR A 37 -22.68 -6.20 17.30
N ALA A 38 -21.45 -6.41 17.80
CA ALA A 38 -21.02 -7.71 18.30
C ALA A 38 -21.89 -8.20 19.47
N LEU A 39 -22.21 -7.29 20.40
CA LEU A 39 -23.11 -7.59 21.52
C LEU A 39 -24.51 -7.95 21.04
N ALA A 40 -25.08 -7.15 20.13
CA ALA A 40 -26.42 -7.37 19.58
C ALA A 40 -26.54 -8.70 18.81
N LEU A 41 -25.46 -9.15 18.15
CA LEU A 41 -25.41 -10.40 17.41
C LEU A 41 -24.99 -11.61 18.27
N GLY A 42 -24.67 -11.42 19.56
CA GLY A 42 -24.14 -12.48 20.42
C GLY A 42 -22.78 -13.02 19.97
N ILE A 43 -22.01 -12.24 19.21
CA ILE A 43 -20.69 -12.63 18.69
C ILE A 43 -19.64 -12.33 19.75
N LYS A 44 -18.81 -13.32 20.08
CA LYS A 44 -17.62 -13.10 20.92
C LYS A 44 -16.71 -12.07 20.27
N LEU A 45 -16.54 -10.93 20.94
CA LEU A 45 -15.70 -9.81 20.51
C LEU A 45 -14.30 -10.30 20.09
N PRO A 46 -13.81 -9.91 18.91
CA PRO A 46 -12.41 -10.09 18.54
C PRO A 46 -11.50 -9.40 19.56
N LYS A 47 -10.35 -10.00 19.88
CA LYS A 47 -9.39 -9.41 20.83
C LYS A 47 -8.90 -8.03 20.37
N ASN A 48 -8.84 -7.80 19.07
CA ASN A 48 -8.54 -6.50 18.48
C ASN A 48 -9.63 -6.12 17.46
N LEU A 49 -10.50 -5.19 17.83
CA LEU A 49 -11.54 -4.66 16.95
C LEU A 49 -10.99 -3.98 15.69
N GLY A 50 -9.75 -3.48 15.76
CA GLY A 50 -9.06 -2.90 14.61
C GLY A 50 -8.85 -3.93 13.49
N ASP A 51 -8.70 -5.21 13.83
CA ASP A 51 -8.46 -6.29 12.87
C ASP A 51 -9.64 -6.47 11.90
N VAL A 52 -10.86 -6.17 12.33
CA VAL A 52 -12.05 -6.27 11.47
C VAL A 52 -11.90 -5.33 10.28
N LEU A 53 -11.58 -4.06 10.54
CA LEU A 53 -11.44 -3.05 9.50
C LEU A 53 -10.16 -3.23 8.71
N TYR A 54 -9.06 -3.60 9.38
CA TYR A 54 -7.80 -3.93 8.72
C TYR A 54 -7.99 -5.06 7.69
N SER A 55 -8.73 -6.11 8.07
CA SER A 55 -9.01 -7.25 7.18
C SER A 55 -9.73 -6.80 5.90
N PHE A 56 -10.81 -6.01 6.01
CA PHE A 56 -11.58 -5.58 4.83
C PHE A 56 -10.91 -4.49 4.00
N ARG A 57 -9.96 -3.75 4.57
CA ARG A 57 -9.20 -2.75 3.83
C ARG A 57 -8.12 -3.37 2.95
N TYR A 58 -7.50 -4.46 3.41
CA TYR A 58 -6.24 -4.93 2.81
C TYR A 58 -6.18 -6.42 2.51
N ARG A 59 -6.94 -7.29 3.19
CA ARG A 59 -6.76 -8.75 3.09
C ARG A 59 -7.93 -9.51 2.46
N VAL A 60 -9.17 -9.09 2.72
CA VAL A 60 -10.36 -9.81 2.26
C VAL A 60 -11.36 -8.85 1.63
N PRO A 61 -12.07 -9.28 0.57
CA PRO A 61 -13.11 -8.46 -0.02
C PRO A 61 -14.27 -8.24 0.96
N LEU A 62 -15.00 -7.14 0.78
CA LEU A 62 -16.26 -6.91 1.48
C LEU A 62 -17.30 -7.97 1.09
N PRO A 63 -18.22 -8.34 1.99
CA PRO A 63 -19.28 -9.31 1.71
C PRO A 63 -20.14 -8.93 0.50
N GLU A 64 -20.65 -9.94 -0.22
CA GLU A 64 -21.45 -9.74 -1.45
C GLU A 64 -22.69 -8.87 -1.23
N SER A 65 -23.29 -8.94 -0.03
CA SER A 65 -24.43 -8.10 0.36
C SER A 65 -24.10 -6.60 0.32
N ILE A 66 -22.83 -6.24 0.52
CA ILE A 66 -22.31 -4.87 0.42
C ILE A 66 -21.90 -4.57 -1.02
N THR A 67 -21.05 -5.41 -1.62
CA THR A 67 -20.45 -5.12 -2.93
C THR A 67 -21.49 -4.99 -4.04
N ARG A 68 -22.60 -5.73 -3.97
CA ARG A 68 -23.72 -5.62 -4.94
C ARG A 68 -24.50 -4.31 -4.90
N THR A 69 -24.30 -3.48 -3.87
CA THR A 69 -24.96 -2.18 -3.75
C THR A 69 -24.16 -1.03 -4.38
N ALA A 70 -22.95 -1.30 -4.86
CA ALA A 70 -22.13 -0.30 -5.52
C ALA A 70 -22.71 0.08 -6.90
N ASN A 71 -22.52 1.33 -7.30
CA ASN A 71 -22.88 1.79 -8.64
C ASN A 71 -22.01 1.09 -9.70
N PRO A 72 -22.46 1.03 -10.97
CA PRO A 72 -21.66 0.46 -12.06
C PRO A 72 -20.25 1.06 -12.12
N GLY A 73 -19.23 0.21 -12.13
CA GLY A 73 -17.82 0.61 -12.17
C GLY A 73 -17.23 1.10 -10.84
N MET A 74 -17.98 1.03 -9.74
CA MET A 74 -17.54 1.42 -8.40
C MET A 74 -17.40 0.21 -7.48
N VAL A 75 -16.57 0.37 -6.44
CA VAL A 75 -16.41 -0.58 -5.34
C VAL A 75 -16.55 0.16 -4.01
N TRP A 76 -17.06 -0.52 -2.99
CA TRP A 76 -17.05 0.00 -1.62
C TRP A 76 -15.66 -0.15 -1.01
N ILE A 77 -15.20 0.93 -0.38
CA ILE A 77 -13.98 0.94 0.44
C ILE A 77 -14.29 1.54 1.80
N ILE A 78 -13.46 1.19 2.80
CA ILE A 78 -13.53 1.76 4.15
C ILE A 78 -12.32 2.65 4.36
N LYS A 79 -12.51 3.97 4.46
CA LYS A 79 -11.46 4.93 4.81
C LYS A 79 -11.51 5.29 6.30
N GLY A 80 -10.40 5.84 6.80
CA GLY A 80 -10.41 6.53 8.09
C GLY A 80 -11.06 7.90 7.94
N ALA A 81 -11.73 8.37 8.98
CA ALA A 81 -12.41 9.66 9.01
C ALA A 81 -12.11 10.41 10.33
N GLY A 82 -10.89 10.24 10.83
CA GLY A 82 -10.42 10.72 12.12
C GLY A 82 -10.35 9.61 13.17
N THR A 83 -9.85 9.94 14.35
CA THR A 83 -9.66 8.97 15.44
C THR A 83 -10.99 8.30 15.83
N GLY A 84 -11.03 6.97 15.70
CA GLY A 84 -12.21 6.17 16.02
C GLY A 84 -13.38 6.31 15.05
N ARG A 85 -13.21 7.01 13.92
CA ARG A 85 -14.26 7.22 12.92
C ARG A 85 -13.83 6.70 11.56
N TYR A 86 -14.80 6.16 10.83
CA TYR A 86 -14.58 5.51 9.55
C TYR A 86 -15.62 5.96 8.54
N LEU A 87 -15.28 5.83 7.27
CA LEU A 87 -16.13 6.22 6.15
C LEU A 87 -16.25 5.04 5.20
N PHE A 88 -17.47 4.55 4.99
CA PHE A 88 -17.78 3.80 3.79
C PHE A 88 -17.88 4.78 2.64
N LYS A 89 -17.15 4.57 1.55
CA LYS A 89 -17.22 5.38 0.33
C LYS A 89 -17.14 4.46 -0.89
N GLN A 90 -17.94 4.76 -1.91
CA GLN A 90 -17.78 4.17 -3.23
C GLN A 90 -16.62 4.87 -3.95
N ALA A 91 -15.68 4.09 -4.45
CA ALA A 91 -14.54 4.56 -5.22
C ALA A 91 -14.43 3.77 -6.51
N ARG A 92 -13.81 4.36 -7.54
CA ARG A 92 -13.42 3.59 -8.72
C ARG A 92 -12.36 2.58 -8.32
N MET A 93 -12.50 1.36 -8.81
CA MET A 93 -11.45 0.36 -8.65
C MET A 93 -10.24 0.79 -9.48
N SER A 94 -9.18 1.24 -8.83
CA SER A 94 -7.87 1.44 -9.46
C SER A 94 -7.00 0.27 -9.03
N ARG A 95 -6.71 -0.65 -9.96
CA ARG A 95 -5.81 -1.78 -9.72
C ARG A 95 -4.48 -1.43 -10.35
N ILE A 96 -3.45 -1.34 -9.51
CA ILE A 96 -2.07 -1.14 -9.97
C ILE A 96 -1.44 -2.53 -9.99
N GLU A 97 -1.12 -2.98 -11.19
CA GLU A 97 -0.48 -4.27 -11.42
C GLU A 97 0.86 -4.05 -12.11
N PRO A 98 1.88 -4.87 -11.78
CA PRO A 98 3.11 -4.91 -12.53
C PRO A 98 2.84 -5.30 -13.98
N ASP A 99 3.34 -4.48 -14.89
CA ASP A 99 3.37 -4.81 -16.32
C ASP A 99 4.50 -5.81 -16.56
N GLU A 100 4.15 -7.09 -16.67
CA GLU A 100 5.12 -8.18 -16.87
C GLU A 100 5.95 -8.01 -18.14
N THR A 101 5.43 -7.28 -19.14
CA THR A 101 6.10 -7.03 -20.43
C THR A 101 7.24 -6.02 -20.34
N MET A 102 7.33 -5.24 -19.25
CA MET A 102 8.44 -4.32 -19.05
C MET A 102 9.78 -5.05 -18.97
N LEU A 103 10.78 -4.57 -19.70
CA LEU A 103 12.14 -5.11 -19.56
C LEU A 103 12.69 -4.79 -18.16
N ALA A 104 13.14 -5.83 -17.45
CA ALA A 104 13.76 -5.64 -16.14
C ALA A 104 15.22 -5.21 -16.27
N ILE A 105 15.61 -4.24 -15.45
CA ILE A 105 16.98 -3.73 -15.35
C ILE A 105 17.73 -4.59 -14.34
N LYS A 106 18.84 -5.21 -14.76
CA LYS A 106 19.66 -6.01 -13.84
C LYS A 106 20.46 -5.09 -12.92
N VAL A 107 20.41 -5.36 -11.62
CA VAL A 107 21.16 -4.63 -10.59
C VAL A 107 21.99 -5.65 -9.81
N PRO A 108 23.31 -5.41 -9.61
CA PRO A 108 24.11 -6.26 -8.75
C PRO A 108 23.51 -6.33 -7.34
N ASN A 109 23.26 -7.54 -6.86
CA ASN A 109 22.66 -7.75 -5.54
C ASN A 109 23.68 -7.44 -4.44
N ALA A 110 23.52 -6.29 -3.78
CA ALA A 110 24.31 -5.84 -2.65
C ALA A 110 23.70 -6.21 -1.29
N THR A 111 22.60 -6.97 -1.26
CA THR A 111 21.98 -7.41 0.00
C THR A 111 22.92 -8.35 0.75
N PRO A 112 23.32 -8.06 2.00
CA PRO A 112 24.16 -8.96 2.78
C PRO A 112 23.58 -10.37 2.86
N GLU A 113 24.37 -11.39 2.54
CA GLU A 113 23.92 -12.79 2.53
C GLU A 113 23.39 -13.23 3.90
N ILE A 114 23.96 -12.72 4.98
CA ILE A 114 23.48 -12.98 6.34
C ILE A 114 22.04 -12.50 6.55
N LEU A 115 21.61 -11.44 5.90
CA LEU A 115 20.21 -11.01 5.96
C LEU A 115 19.31 -11.93 5.15
N LEU A 116 19.76 -12.35 3.96
CA LEU A 116 19.02 -13.30 3.13
C LEU A 116 18.83 -14.64 3.84
N ALA A 117 19.84 -15.11 4.56
CA ALA A 117 19.80 -16.37 5.31
C ALA A 117 18.90 -16.33 6.56
N ASN A 118 18.57 -15.15 7.07
CA ASN A 118 17.85 -14.97 8.35
C ASN A 118 16.54 -14.18 8.20
N ALA A 119 16.04 -13.99 6.97
CA ALA A 119 14.80 -13.28 6.73
C ALA A 119 13.59 -14.06 7.30
N LEU A 120 12.86 -13.42 8.22
CA LEU A 120 11.69 -14.00 8.90
C LEU A 120 10.35 -13.66 8.24
N ASP A 121 10.31 -12.58 7.46
CA ASP A 121 9.10 -12.00 6.86
C ASP A 121 9.41 -11.49 5.45
N ASP A 122 8.59 -11.87 4.48
CA ASP A 122 8.80 -11.58 3.06
C ASP A 122 8.72 -10.07 2.76
N GLU A 123 7.86 -9.32 3.47
CA GLU A 123 7.74 -7.87 3.30
C GLU A 123 9.00 -7.15 3.81
N GLN A 124 9.52 -7.57 4.95
CA GLN A 124 10.77 -7.03 5.49
C GLN A 124 12.00 -7.41 4.66
N ALA A 125 12.01 -8.62 4.13
CA ALA A 125 13.03 -9.04 3.18
C ALA A 125 13.01 -8.16 1.92
N LEU A 126 11.82 -7.83 1.40
CA LEU A 126 11.65 -6.96 0.25
C LEU A 126 12.16 -5.54 0.53
N LEU A 127 11.78 -4.92 1.65
CA LEU A 127 12.26 -3.58 2.00
C LEU A 127 13.78 -3.56 2.24
N ALA A 128 14.34 -4.61 2.84
CA ALA A 128 15.78 -4.74 2.98
C ALA A 128 16.47 -4.80 1.60
N LYS A 129 15.94 -5.58 0.65
CA LYS A 129 16.42 -5.61 -0.73
C LYS A 129 16.36 -4.22 -1.38
N VAL A 130 15.25 -3.51 -1.25
CA VAL A 130 15.11 -2.12 -1.75
C VAL A 130 16.19 -1.21 -1.18
N ARG A 131 16.43 -1.27 0.14
CA ARG A 131 17.37 -0.41 0.85
C ARG A 131 18.83 -0.71 0.48
N TYR A 132 19.27 -1.97 0.61
CA TYR A 132 20.67 -2.36 0.39
C TYR A 132 21.10 -2.21 -1.06
N ASN A 133 20.17 -2.34 -2.01
CA ASN A 133 20.45 -2.17 -3.45
C ASN A 133 20.17 -0.75 -3.95
N ARG A 134 19.86 0.19 -3.04
CA ARG A 134 19.63 1.61 -3.36
C ARG A 134 18.55 1.80 -4.43
N LEU A 135 17.53 0.95 -4.45
CA LEU A 135 16.55 0.95 -5.54
C LEU A 135 15.70 2.23 -5.57
N ILE A 136 15.46 2.87 -4.41
CA ILE A 136 14.82 4.20 -4.37
C ILE A 136 15.68 5.24 -5.07
N ASP A 137 16.99 5.21 -4.85
CA ASP A 137 17.94 6.12 -5.48
C ASP A 137 17.93 5.94 -7.01
N LEU A 138 18.03 4.68 -7.47
CA LEU A 138 18.01 4.32 -8.89
C LEU A 138 16.69 4.68 -9.56
N PHE A 139 15.57 4.41 -8.89
CA PHE A 139 14.23 4.59 -9.46
C PHE A 139 13.84 6.07 -9.55
N LEU A 140 14.09 6.85 -8.50
CA LEU A 140 13.66 8.24 -8.44
C LEU A 140 14.73 9.23 -8.93
N GLY A 141 15.97 8.78 -9.13
CA GLY A 141 17.10 9.63 -9.52
C GLY A 141 17.49 10.62 -8.41
N ILE A 142 17.43 10.20 -7.16
CA ILE A 142 17.75 11.00 -5.97
C ILE A 142 18.77 10.28 -5.09
N THR A 143 19.50 11.02 -4.26
CA THR A 143 20.22 10.41 -3.14
C THR A 143 19.26 10.31 -1.96
N ALA A 144 18.80 9.09 -1.67
CA ALA A 144 17.80 8.83 -0.63
C ALA A 144 18.47 8.31 0.65
N HIS A 145 17.79 8.43 1.79
CA HIS A 145 18.21 7.84 3.05
C HIS A 145 16.97 7.37 3.79
N SER A 146 16.98 6.12 4.26
CA SER A 146 15.91 5.59 5.11
C SER A 146 15.85 6.42 6.40
N LEU A 147 14.69 7.00 6.66
CA LEU A 147 14.41 7.83 7.82
C LEU A 147 13.80 6.99 8.95
N GLN A 148 12.83 6.15 8.62
CA GLN A 148 12.11 5.32 9.59
C GLN A 148 11.45 4.13 8.89
N ASN A 149 11.53 2.95 9.53
CA ASN A 149 10.82 1.74 9.11
C ASN A 149 9.63 1.49 10.03
N HIS A 150 8.58 0.84 9.51
CA HIS A 150 7.38 0.42 10.24
C HIS A 150 6.78 1.52 11.10
N LEU A 151 6.58 2.68 10.48
CA LEU A 151 6.06 3.85 11.19
C LEU A 151 4.56 3.70 11.42
N ARG A 152 4.18 3.47 12.68
CA ARG A 152 2.81 3.64 13.15
C ARG A 152 2.61 5.06 13.63
N THR A 153 1.66 5.76 13.03
CA THR A 153 1.41 7.18 13.30
C THR A 153 -0.07 7.51 13.15
N THR A 154 -0.45 8.77 13.35
CA THR A 154 -1.82 9.27 13.21
C THR A 154 -1.84 10.50 12.33
N VAL A 155 -2.78 10.53 11.39
CA VAL A 155 -3.10 11.69 10.54
C VAL A 155 -4.43 12.26 11.01
N LYS A 156 -4.54 13.59 11.19
CA LYS A 156 -5.74 14.17 11.82
C LYS A 156 -7.04 13.83 11.11
N SER A 157 -7.04 13.88 9.77
CA SER A 157 -8.22 13.64 8.94
C SER A 157 -8.57 12.16 8.78
N ILE A 158 -7.63 11.25 9.05
CA ILE A 158 -7.80 9.82 8.76
C ILE A 158 -7.86 8.98 10.04
N GLY A 159 -7.02 9.29 11.03
CA GLY A 159 -6.77 8.47 12.21
C GLY A 159 -5.44 7.72 12.10
N GLN A 160 -5.36 6.56 12.75
CA GLN A 160 -4.14 5.77 12.79
C GLN A 160 -3.82 5.16 11.41
N ILE A 161 -2.55 5.26 11.01
CA ILE A 161 -2.01 4.70 9.77
C ILE A 161 -0.70 3.95 10.06
N GLU A 162 -0.25 3.17 9.08
CA GLU A 162 1.01 2.45 9.09
C GLU A 162 1.71 2.66 7.75
N ILE A 163 2.99 3.04 7.83
CA ILE A 163 3.85 3.25 6.68
C ILE A 163 5.04 2.30 6.80
N ASP A 164 5.26 1.48 5.78
CA ASP A 164 6.27 0.43 5.83
C ASP A 164 7.68 1.01 5.93
N GLU A 165 7.99 2.02 5.11
CA GLU A 165 9.25 2.75 5.20
C GLU A 165 9.11 4.18 4.68
N ILE A 166 9.88 5.10 5.24
CA ILE A 166 9.97 6.48 4.76
C ILE A 166 11.42 6.81 4.47
N TYR A 167 11.66 7.41 3.31
CA TYR A 167 12.96 7.94 2.93
C TYR A 167 12.90 9.47 2.85
N VAL A 168 14.01 10.12 3.19
CA VAL A 168 14.29 11.52 2.85
C VAL A 168 15.37 11.54 1.79
N GLY A 169 15.28 12.43 0.81
CA GLY A 169 16.31 12.49 -0.24
C GLY A 169 16.51 13.86 -0.83
N LEU A 170 17.55 13.99 -1.64
CA LEU A 170 17.88 15.19 -2.39
C LEU A 170 18.32 14.83 -3.81
N ASN A 171 18.05 15.73 -4.76
CA ASN A 171 18.58 15.60 -6.12
C ASN A 171 19.76 16.55 -6.36
N ARG A 172 20.34 16.47 -7.56
CA ARG A 172 21.46 17.34 -8.01
C ARG A 172 21.17 18.85 -8.00
N ARG A 173 19.90 19.26 -7.90
CA ARG A 173 19.47 20.68 -7.83
C ARG A 173 19.24 21.15 -6.39
N GLY A 174 19.46 20.29 -5.39
CA GLY A 174 19.17 20.59 -3.99
C GLY A 174 17.69 20.53 -3.61
N SER A 175 16.80 20.10 -4.52
CA SER A 175 15.40 19.84 -4.16
C SER A 175 15.35 18.70 -3.15
N GLN A 176 14.54 18.85 -2.11
CA GLN A 176 14.41 17.85 -1.05
C GLN A 176 13.09 17.09 -1.17
N PHE A 177 13.13 15.80 -0.88
CA PHE A 177 12.05 14.87 -1.10
C PHE A 177 11.71 14.08 0.16
N ILE A 178 10.44 13.74 0.31
CA ILE A 178 9.96 12.71 1.23
C ILE A 178 9.32 11.60 0.41
N VAL A 179 9.68 10.36 0.68
CA VAL A 179 9.30 9.20 -0.13
C VAL A 179 8.72 8.17 0.82
N PRO A 180 7.38 8.15 1.02
CA PRO A 180 6.75 7.03 1.67
C PRO A 180 6.78 5.82 0.73
N VAL A 181 7.20 4.67 1.25
CA VAL A 181 7.34 3.42 0.53
C VAL A 181 6.39 2.40 1.13
N GLN A 182 5.65 1.71 0.25
CA GLN A 182 4.78 0.58 0.60
C GLN A 182 5.24 -0.67 -0.13
N ALA A 183 5.53 -1.73 0.62
CA ALA A 183 5.90 -3.02 0.10
C ALA A 183 4.66 -3.93 -0.01
N LYS A 184 4.62 -4.75 -1.06
CA LYS A 184 3.66 -5.85 -1.18
C LYS A 184 4.33 -7.11 -1.68
N VAL A 185 3.87 -8.23 -1.15
CA VAL A 185 4.30 -9.56 -1.55
C VAL A 185 3.08 -10.37 -1.98
N GLY A 186 3.22 -11.18 -3.03
CA GLY A 186 2.19 -12.12 -3.47
C GLY A 186 1.03 -11.45 -4.21
N ARG A 187 -0.21 -11.77 -3.82
CA ARG A 187 -1.43 -11.29 -4.50
C ARG A 187 -1.99 -9.99 -3.91
N ASP A 188 -1.29 -9.40 -2.95
CA ASP A 188 -1.75 -8.21 -2.27
C ASP A 188 -1.72 -7.01 -3.23
N GLN A 189 -2.88 -6.37 -3.39
CA GLN A 189 -3.06 -5.27 -4.33
C GLN A 189 -2.80 -3.93 -3.64
N HIS A 190 -2.16 -2.99 -4.33
CA HIS A 190 -2.07 -1.62 -3.85
C HIS A 190 -3.46 -0.98 -3.85
N GLY A 191 -4.00 -0.77 -2.65
CA GLY A 191 -5.24 -0.03 -2.48
C GLY A 191 -5.00 1.47 -2.59
N VAL A 192 -5.94 2.18 -3.25
CA VAL A 192 -6.00 3.65 -3.28
C VAL A 192 -5.86 4.27 -1.88
N VAL A 193 -6.41 3.58 -0.87
CA VAL A 193 -6.43 4.04 0.53
C VAL A 193 -5.03 4.19 1.13
N GLN A 194 -4.07 3.30 0.85
CA GLN A 194 -2.74 3.38 1.46
C GLN A 194 -1.95 4.57 0.90
N THR A 195 -1.94 4.73 -0.42
CA THR A 195 -1.25 5.86 -1.06
C THR A 195 -1.81 7.20 -0.58
N GLU A 196 -3.14 7.30 -0.42
CA GLU A 196 -3.80 8.51 0.10
C GLU A 196 -3.43 8.78 1.57
N GLN A 197 -3.33 7.73 2.39
CA GLN A 197 -2.89 7.82 3.79
C GLN A 197 -1.46 8.35 3.91
N ASP A 198 -0.55 7.76 3.14
CA ASP A 198 0.86 8.09 3.15
C ASP A 198 1.11 9.52 2.66
N LEU A 199 0.43 9.91 1.57
CA LEU A 199 0.48 11.26 1.05
C LEU A 199 -0.05 12.26 2.08
N SER A 200 -1.19 11.97 2.72
CA SER A 200 -1.76 12.84 3.74
C SER A 200 -0.82 13.03 4.93
N PHE A 201 -0.17 11.95 5.38
CA PHE A 201 0.84 12.03 6.44
C PHE A 201 2.03 12.88 6.03
N CYS A 202 2.58 12.66 4.83
CA CYS A 202 3.75 13.39 4.36
C CYS A 202 3.47 14.88 4.20
N LEU A 203 2.29 15.25 3.67
CA LEU A 203 1.87 16.64 3.56
C LEU A 203 1.67 17.31 4.92
N GLU A 204 1.14 16.60 5.92
CA GLU A 204 0.98 17.14 7.28
C GLU A 204 2.33 17.30 8.00
N ARG A 205 3.20 16.28 7.92
CA ARG A 205 4.43 16.21 8.72
C ARG A 205 5.61 16.94 8.07
N PHE A 206 5.67 16.98 6.75
CA PHE A 206 6.77 17.50 5.95
C PHE A 206 6.27 18.45 4.84
N PRO A 207 5.59 19.56 5.20
CA PRO A 207 4.90 20.42 4.24
C PRO A 207 5.82 21.09 3.20
N ASN A 208 7.12 21.16 3.47
CA ASN A 208 8.11 21.80 2.60
C ASN A 208 8.88 20.81 1.71
N LEU A 209 8.68 19.50 1.89
CA LEU A 209 9.34 18.46 1.09
C LEU A 209 8.44 18.03 -0.06
N ILE A 210 9.04 17.74 -1.22
CA ILE A 210 8.31 17.19 -2.36
C ILE A 210 8.00 15.72 -2.06
N CYS A 211 6.72 15.38 -1.90
CA CYS A 211 6.30 14.02 -1.65
C CYS A 211 6.26 13.20 -2.94
N ARG A 212 7.02 12.10 -3.02
CA ARG A 212 7.00 11.13 -4.13
C ARG A 212 6.70 9.73 -3.59
N PRO A 213 5.43 9.34 -3.46
CA PRO A 213 5.06 8.02 -2.98
C PRO A 213 5.56 6.91 -3.90
N VAL A 214 6.13 5.85 -3.30
CA VAL A 214 6.64 4.70 -4.04
C VAL A 214 5.99 3.41 -3.55
N SER A 215 5.60 2.59 -4.50
CA SER A 215 5.02 1.28 -4.29
C SER A 215 5.98 0.23 -4.82
N VAL A 216 6.23 -0.83 -4.05
CA VAL A 216 7.19 -1.89 -4.40
C VAL A 216 6.52 -3.25 -4.34
N HIS A 217 6.62 -4.01 -5.44
CA HIS A 217 6.07 -5.35 -5.60
C HIS A 217 7.17 -6.37 -5.84
N ALA A 218 7.25 -7.39 -4.98
CA ALA A 218 8.06 -8.57 -5.26
C ALA A 218 7.38 -9.46 -6.31
N LEU A 219 8.12 -9.77 -7.37
CA LEU A 219 7.76 -10.72 -8.41
C LEU A 219 8.64 -12.00 -8.29
N SER A 220 8.49 -12.94 -9.22
CA SER A 220 9.37 -14.12 -9.27
C SER A 220 10.83 -13.74 -9.57
N ASP A 221 11.76 -14.66 -9.32
CA ASP A 221 13.15 -14.59 -9.80
C ASP A 221 13.92 -13.34 -9.34
N ASN A 222 13.68 -12.88 -8.11
CA ASN A 222 14.27 -11.65 -7.56
C ASN A 222 13.97 -10.38 -8.38
N ARG A 223 12.90 -10.41 -9.19
CA ARG A 223 12.38 -9.24 -9.87
C ARG A 223 11.52 -8.42 -8.91
N ILE A 224 11.69 -7.11 -8.96
CA ILE A 224 11.01 -6.13 -8.12
C ILE A 224 10.43 -5.06 -9.05
N ALA A 225 9.11 -4.92 -9.06
CA ALA A 225 8.44 -3.82 -9.75
C ALA A 225 8.30 -2.64 -8.79
N MET A 226 8.59 -1.44 -9.28
CA MET A 226 8.49 -0.19 -8.54
C MET A 226 7.62 0.79 -9.29
N PHE A 227 6.74 1.48 -8.56
CA PHE A 227 5.81 2.46 -9.10
C PHE A 227 5.98 3.77 -8.36
N GLU A 228 6.08 4.87 -9.09
CA GLU A 228 5.89 6.21 -8.54
C GLU A 228 4.41 6.55 -8.71
N LEU A 229 3.77 6.91 -7.60
CA LEU A 229 2.34 7.09 -7.54
C LEU A 229 1.97 8.53 -7.29
N THR A 230 0.83 8.95 -7.83
CA THR A 230 0.20 10.23 -7.52
C THR A 230 -1.29 10.08 -7.33
N LEU A 231 -1.89 11.01 -6.60
CA LEU A 231 -3.33 11.10 -6.44
C LEU A 231 -3.87 12.18 -7.39
N SER A 232 -4.75 11.79 -8.30
CA SER A 232 -5.44 12.68 -9.24
C SER A 232 -6.91 12.29 -9.35
N ASP A 233 -7.82 13.23 -9.15
CA ASP A 233 -9.28 13.02 -9.13
C ASP A 233 -9.73 11.85 -8.22
N ASP A 234 -9.25 11.84 -6.97
CA ASP A 234 -9.49 10.76 -5.98
C ASP A 234 -9.03 9.36 -6.44
N GLN A 235 -8.19 9.28 -7.48
CA GLN A 235 -7.65 8.04 -8.03
C GLN A 235 -6.13 8.02 -7.98
N VAL A 236 -5.58 6.88 -7.57
CA VAL A 236 -4.14 6.66 -7.71
C VAL A 236 -3.81 6.41 -9.16
N ARG A 237 -2.81 7.14 -9.65
CA ARG A 237 -2.22 7.04 -10.98
C ARG A 237 -0.74 6.71 -10.86
N VAL A 238 -0.24 5.96 -11.84
CA VAL A 238 1.19 5.66 -11.98
C VAL A 238 1.83 6.78 -12.80
N ILE A 239 2.84 7.44 -12.23
CA ILE A 239 3.68 8.42 -12.93
C ILE A 239 4.77 7.70 -13.72
N ASP A 240 5.46 6.78 -13.06
CA ASP A 240 6.52 5.97 -13.65
C ASP A 240 6.50 4.56 -13.06
N GLN A 241 7.00 3.61 -13.84
CA GLN A 241 7.13 2.22 -13.46
C GLN A 241 8.44 1.66 -14.01
N LYS A 242 9.20 0.97 -13.16
CA LYS A 242 10.41 0.26 -13.55
C LYS A 242 10.48 -1.09 -12.85
N HIS A 243 11.10 -2.05 -13.52
CA HIS A 243 11.35 -3.36 -12.94
C HIS A 243 12.85 -3.53 -12.79
N TYR A 244 13.28 -4.00 -11.63
CA TYR A 244 14.67 -4.32 -11.34
C TYR A 244 14.79 -5.80 -11.02
N THR A 245 15.83 -6.46 -11.50
CA THR A 245 16.15 -7.84 -11.12
C THR A 245 17.49 -7.86 -10.40
N LEU A 246 17.48 -8.32 -9.15
CA LEU A 246 18.70 -8.44 -8.36
C LEU A 246 19.46 -9.70 -8.78
N VAL A 247 20.69 -9.52 -9.28
CA VAL A 247 21.51 -10.60 -9.84
C VAL A 247 22.95 -10.55 -9.33
N PRO A 248 23.72 -11.66 -9.37
CA PRO A 248 25.17 -11.60 -9.23
C PRO A 248 25.77 -10.71 -10.33
N ALA A 249 26.88 -10.01 -10.03
CA ALA A 249 27.52 -9.11 -11.00
C ALA A 249 27.87 -9.81 -12.32
N CYS A 250 28.28 -11.08 -12.29
CA CYS A 250 28.61 -11.88 -13.47
C CYS A 250 27.42 -12.22 -14.38
N ALA A 251 26.18 -12.02 -13.93
CA ALA A 251 24.97 -12.26 -14.72
C ALA A 251 24.55 -11.03 -15.55
N ILE A 252 25.27 -9.92 -15.43
CA ILE A 252 25.11 -8.73 -16.27
C ILE A 252 26.09 -8.87 -17.43
N SER A 253 25.55 -9.03 -18.64
CA SER A 253 26.35 -9.21 -19.85
C SER A 253 26.76 -7.88 -20.47
N ASP A 254 27.76 -7.90 -21.36
CA ASP A 254 28.12 -6.73 -22.16
C ASP A 254 26.92 -6.24 -22.98
N ASP A 255 26.10 -7.14 -23.53
CA ASP A 255 24.87 -6.79 -24.26
C ASP A 255 23.86 -6.05 -23.38
N ASP A 256 23.76 -6.42 -22.10
CA ASP A 256 22.93 -5.70 -21.14
C ASP A 256 23.46 -4.28 -20.94
N LEU A 257 24.77 -4.11 -20.74
CA LEU A 257 25.39 -2.79 -20.53
C LEU A 257 25.25 -1.88 -21.76
N HIS A 258 25.49 -2.41 -22.96
CA HIS A 258 25.27 -1.67 -24.21
C HIS A 258 23.81 -1.23 -24.33
N ARG A 259 22.86 -2.11 -24.01
CA ARG A 259 21.44 -1.77 -24.03
C ARG A 259 21.09 -0.64 -23.05
N TYR A 260 21.66 -0.67 -21.84
CA TYR A 260 21.40 0.35 -20.82
C TYR A 260 21.92 1.74 -21.22
N SER A 261 23.02 1.83 -21.97
CA SER A 261 23.56 3.10 -22.45
C SER A 261 22.71 3.82 -23.51
N LEU A 262 21.71 3.17 -24.09
CA LEU A 262 20.90 3.73 -25.19
C LEU A 262 19.74 4.61 -24.70
N GLY A 263 19.55 4.77 -23.39
CA GLY A 263 18.36 5.39 -22.80
C GLY A 263 18.61 6.56 -21.83
N ASP A 264 19.85 7.01 -21.65
CA ASP A 264 20.19 8.22 -20.88
C ASP A 264 20.12 9.51 -21.73
#